data_AF-A0A1V5TZ19-F1
#
_entry.id   AF-A0A1V5TZ19-F1
#
_cell.length_a   1.000
_cell.length_b   1.000
_cell.length_c   1.000
_cell.angle_alpha   90.00
_cell.angle_beta   90.00
_cell.angle_gamma   90.00
#
_symmetry.space_group_name_H-M   'P 1'
#
loop_
_entity.id
_entity.type
_entity.pdbx_description
1 polymer ?
#
loop_
_entity_poly.entity_id
_entity_poly.type
_entity_poly.pdbx_seq_one_letter_code
_entity_poly.pdbx_strand_id
1 'polypeptide(L)'
;MANDDNILGKNIQHLREMRGETLDELGEVIHFARSTIKGYENGSRKPDPQTLNSIAKHYGKTVDELLYSDLTELSGTQMEADSIKDMLDLFQKLLPLYSSEDAMRNLNFKKGYKLCHQIMDGFSNGEVLRGTLITDTFQAFIEAFEEIECPEVAANLMWTIFVWWTQIFDVKQMMSLQSKLLSHKFNIKDYMKIKDNESDKLKEKKHGFVSDFDEVITEILKELKSDSKWSDLADYYIALKYVLAMVDSDLSPEMNSAVGMQMMLTFAKIGNPHALNFLKTSLSP
;
A
#
# COMPACT_ATOMS: atom_id res chain seq x y z
N MET A 1 -7.02 -36.34 -6.24
CA MET A 1 -7.19 -35.42 -5.10
C MET A 1 -6.23 -35.89 -4.03
N ALA A 2 -5.02 -35.34 -4.01
CA ALA A 2 -4.01 -35.69 -3.01
C ALA A 2 -4.33 -34.94 -1.72
N ASN A 3 -4.28 -35.66 -0.60
CA ASN A 3 -4.60 -35.22 0.74
C ASN A 3 -3.60 -34.13 1.19
N ASP A 4 -4.00 -32.86 1.17
CA ASP A 4 -3.12 -31.73 1.50
C ASP A 4 -3.24 -31.33 2.98
N ASP A 5 -3.04 -32.30 3.87
CA ASP A 5 -3.31 -32.20 5.32
C ASP A 5 -2.49 -31.12 6.07
N ASN A 6 -1.56 -30.44 5.41
CA ASN A 6 -0.71 -29.41 6.00
C ASN A 6 -0.55 -28.14 5.13
N ILE A 7 -1.63 -27.67 4.52
CA ILE A 7 -1.64 -26.37 3.81
C ILE A 7 -1.17 -25.22 4.72
N LEU A 8 -1.61 -25.20 5.99
CA LEU A 8 -1.19 -24.19 6.97
C LEU A 8 0.32 -24.17 7.18
N GLY A 9 0.94 -25.32 7.44
CA GLY A 9 2.38 -25.38 7.68
C GLY A 9 3.19 -24.99 6.45
N LYS A 10 2.74 -25.41 5.25
CA LYS A 10 3.34 -24.99 3.97
C LYS A 10 3.24 -23.48 3.76
N ASN A 11 2.09 -22.89 4.04
CA ASN A 11 1.88 -21.45 3.94
C ASN A 11 2.79 -20.67 4.89
N ILE A 12 2.88 -21.09 6.16
CA ILE A 12 3.78 -20.47 7.14
C ILE A 12 5.23 -20.56 6.67
N GLN A 13 5.66 -21.74 6.21
CA GLN A 13 7.02 -21.94 5.72
C GLN A 13 7.32 -21.04 4.53
N HIS A 14 6.44 -21.01 3.54
CA HIS A 14 6.59 -20.24 2.31
C HIS A 14 6.67 -18.74 2.60
N LEU A 15 5.75 -18.21 3.41
CA LEU A 15 5.73 -16.79 3.78
C LEU A 15 7.01 -16.40 4.55
N ARG A 16 7.47 -17.26 5.46
CA ARG A 16 8.74 -17.07 6.18
C ARG A 16 9.93 -17.00 5.21
N GLU A 17 10.03 -17.96 4.32
CA GLU A 17 11.13 -18.06 3.34
C GLU A 17 11.09 -16.92 2.33
N MET A 18 9.91 -16.51 1.88
CA MET A 18 9.70 -15.35 1.01
C MET A 18 10.18 -14.06 1.68
N ARG A 19 9.97 -13.90 2.99
CA ARG A 19 10.54 -12.78 3.77
C ARG A 19 12.01 -12.97 4.13
N GLY A 20 12.63 -14.08 3.72
CA GLY A 20 13.99 -14.47 4.08
C GLY A 20 14.19 -14.75 5.57
N GLU A 21 13.12 -14.90 6.35
CA GLU A 21 13.15 -15.07 7.81
C GLU A 21 13.68 -16.45 8.21
N THR A 22 14.49 -16.52 9.26
CA THR A 22 14.87 -17.78 9.90
C THR A 22 13.77 -18.26 10.84
N LEU A 23 13.81 -19.55 11.20
CA LEU A 23 12.91 -20.12 12.20
C LEU A 23 13.03 -19.42 13.57
N ASP A 24 14.23 -18.96 13.91
CA ASP A 24 14.50 -18.24 15.14
C ASP A 24 13.90 -16.82 15.09
N GLU A 25 14.00 -16.14 13.95
CA GLU A 25 13.40 -14.80 13.75
C GLU A 25 11.87 -14.83 13.86
N LEU A 26 11.19 -15.80 13.20
CA LEU A 26 9.74 -15.97 13.39
C LEU A 26 9.42 -16.35 14.84
N GLY A 27 10.24 -17.21 15.45
CA GLY A 27 10.12 -17.59 16.85
C GLY A 27 10.15 -16.40 17.80
N GLU A 28 11.04 -15.44 17.59
CA GLU A 28 11.12 -14.20 18.37
C GLU A 28 9.84 -13.36 18.24
N VAL A 29 9.31 -13.20 17.02
CA VAL A 29 8.10 -12.43 16.75
C VAL A 29 6.88 -12.97 17.49
N ILE A 30 6.69 -14.30 17.47
CA ILE A 30 5.54 -14.94 18.11
C ILE A 30 5.85 -15.53 19.49
N HIS A 31 7.04 -15.26 20.04
CA HIS A 31 7.53 -15.72 21.34
C HIS A 31 7.55 -17.26 21.54
N PHE A 32 7.98 -17.99 20.51
CA PHE A 32 8.13 -19.44 20.54
C PHE A 32 9.55 -19.88 20.15
N ALA A 33 9.98 -21.04 20.66
CA ALA A 33 11.25 -21.64 20.28
C ALA A 33 11.25 -22.12 18.82
N ARG A 34 12.43 -22.14 18.18
CA ARG A 34 12.68 -22.66 16.83
C ARG A 34 12.00 -24.01 16.53
N SER A 35 12.06 -24.94 17.47
CA SER A 35 11.48 -26.28 17.33
C SER A 35 9.95 -26.26 17.25
N THR A 36 9.31 -25.29 17.91
CA THR A 36 7.87 -25.07 17.81
C THR A 36 7.49 -24.54 16.44
N ILE A 37 8.23 -23.56 15.91
CA ILE A 37 8.03 -23.03 14.55
C ILE A 37 8.17 -24.14 13.52
N LYS A 38 9.24 -24.94 13.62
CA LYS A 38 9.43 -26.08 12.72
C LYS A 38 8.30 -27.11 12.82
N GLY A 39 7.75 -27.27 14.03
CA GLY A 39 6.60 -28.12 14.29
C GLY A 39 5.31 -27.60 13.64
N TYR A 40 5.11 -26.28 13.57
CA TYR A 40 4.01 -25.68 12.82
C TYR A 40 4.17 -25.88 11.31
N GLU A 41 5.37 -25.61 10.77
CA GLU A 41 5.63 -25.74 9.33
C GLU A 41 5.45 -27.16 8.80
N ASN A 42 5.87 -28.17 9.56
CA ASN A 42 5.76 -29.57 9.14
C ASN A 42 4.42 -30.22 9.53
N GLY A 43 3.52 -29.48 10.19
CA GLY A 43 2.19 -29.95 10.60
C GLY A 43 2.20 -30.88 11.83
N SER A 44 3.34 -31.11 12.48
CA SER A 44 3.42 -31.92 13.71
C SER A 44 2.84 -31.21 14.94
N ARG A 45 2.68 -29.89 14.87
CA ARG A 45 2.00 -29.05 15.86
C ARG A 45 1.02 -28.14 15.15
N LYS A 46 -0.06 -27.77 15.85
CA LYS A 46 -1.00 -26.75 15.38
C LYS A 46 -0.92 -25.53 16.28
N PRO A 47 -0.77 -24.32 15.74
CA PRO A 47 -0.86 -23.10 16.54
C PRO A 47 -2.28 -22.97 17.11
N ASP A 48 -2.39 -22.44 18.32
CA ASP A 48 -3.68 -22.05 18.88
C ASP A 48 -4.25 -20.82 18.14
N PRO A 49 -5.54 -20.46 18.34
CA PRO A 49 -6.15 -19.35 17.62
C PRO A 49 -5.43 -18.00 17.82
N GLN A 50 -4.86 -17.75 19.00
CA GLN A 50 -4.14 -16.50 19.28
C GLN A 50 -2.81 -16.45 18.51
N THR A 51 -2.07 -17.55 18.54
CA THR A 51 -0.80 -17.71 17.82
C THR A 51 -1.02 -17.62 16.31
N LEU A 52 -2.08 -18.26 15.81
CA LEU A 52 -2.44 -18.21 14.40
C LEU A 52 -2.76 -16.79 13.94
N ASN A 53 -3.48 -16.03 14.76
CA ASN A 53 -3.77 -14.63 14.49
C ASN A 53 -2.49 -13.77 14.49
N SER A 54 -1.55 -14.01 15.41
CA SER A 54 -0.25 -13.33 15.43
C SER A 54 0.57 -13.61 14.17
N ILE A 55 0.59 -14.86 13.70
CA ILE A 55 1.25 -15.25 12.45
C ILE A 55 0.58 -14.57 11.25
N ALA A 56 -0.75 -14.59 11.19
CA ALA A 56 -1.52 -13.96 10.12
C ALA A 56 -1.22 -12.47 10.03
N LYS A 57 -1.29 -11.77 11.16
CA LYS A 57 -0.97 -10.34 11.26
C LYS A 57 0.47 -10.04 10.83
N HIS A 58 1.44 -10.80 11.34
CA HIS A 58 2.86 -10.65 10.97
C HIS A 58 3.02 -10.72 9.46
N TYR A 59 2.41 -11.71 8.79
CA TYR A 59 2.52 -11.87 7.35
C TYR A 59 1.58 -10.97 6.52
N GLY A 60 0.75 -10.14 7.16
CA GLY A 60 -0.23 -9.29 6.49
C GLY A 60 -1.32 -10.09 5.77
N LYS A 61 -1.72 -11.22 6.36
CA LYS A 61 -2.71 -12.17 5.85
C LYS A 61 -3.86 -12.32 6.83
N THR A 62 -5.00 -12.77 6.32
CA THR A 62 -6.10 -13.25 7.17
C THR A 62 -5.83 -14.67 7.66
N VAL A 63 -6.46 -15.05 8.76
CA VAL A 63 -6.39 -16.43 9.27
C VAL A 63 -6.95 -17.42 8.25
N ASP A 64 -8.04 -17.07 7.58
CA ASP A 64 -8.65 -17.89 6.53
C ASP A 64 -7.71 -18.11 5.34
N GLU A 65 -6.98 -17.07 4.88
CA GLU A 65 -5.96 -17.25 3.84
C GLU A 65 -4.87 -18.23 4.26
N LEU A 66 -4.41 -18.19 5.51
CA LEU A 66 -3.40 -19.13 6.00
C LEU A 66 -3.91 -20.57 6.05
N LEU A 67 -5.20 -20.76 6.33
CA LEU A 67 -5.80 -22.09 6.53
C LEU A 67 -6.31 -22.73 5.24
N TYR A 68 -6.76 -21.94 4.26
CA TYR A 68 -7.58 -22.44 3.16
C TYR A 68 -7.10 -22.04 1.76
N SER A 69 -6.15 -21.12 1.64
CA SER A 69 -5.57 -20.73 0.36
C SER A 69 -4.21 -21.39 0.16
N ASP A 70 -3.88 -21.81 -1.06
CA ASP A 70 -2.51 -22.20 -1.38
C ASP A 70 -1.69 -20.93 -1.64
N LEU A 71 -0.92 -20.51 -0.63
CA LEU A 71 -0.06 -19.33 -0.74
C LEU A 71 1.31 -19.66 -1.35
N THR A 72 1.61 -20.95 -1.60
CA THR A 72 2.89 -21.37 -2.18
C THR A 72 3.00 -21.02 -3.66
N GLU A 73 1.87 -20.81 -4.34
CA GLU A 73 1.81 -20.28 -5.71
C GLU A 73 2.11 -18.78 -5.79
N LEU A 74 2.16 -18.07 -4.65
CA LEU A 74 2.68 -16.71 -4.63
C LEU A 74 4.17 -16.81 -4.97
N SER A 75 4.51 -16.59 -6.24
CA SER A 75 5.90 -16.35 -6.65
C SER A 75 6.41 -15.21 -5.77
N GLY A 76 7.46 -15.48 -5.02
CA GLY A 76 8.11 -14.45 -4.21
C GLY A 76 8.61 -13.38 -5.16
N THR A 77 7.83 -12.34 -5.36
CA THR A 77 8.34 -11.12 -5.96
C THR A 77 9.32 -10.59 -4.93
N GLN A 78 10.60 -10.87 -5.15
CA GLN A 78 11.59 -9.98 -4.62
C GLN A 78 11.28 -8.66 -5.31
N MET A 79 10.54 -7.77 -4.64
CA MET A 79 10.55 -6.36 -5.02
C MET A 79 11.99 -5.90 -4.79
N GLU A 80 12.87 -6.23 -5.73
CA GLU A 80 14.19 -5.64 -5.90
C GLU A 80 13.95 -4.23 -6.43
N ALA A 81 13.41 -3.36 -5.57
CA ALA A 81 13.66 -1.95 -5.73
C ALA A 81 15.10 -1.71 -5.29
N ASP A 82 16.03 -2.03 -6.19
CA ASP A 82 17.47 -1.89 -5.97
C ASP A 82 17.88 -0.44 -5.72
N SER A 83 17.01 0.51 -6.08
CA SER A 83 17.21 1.94 -5.87
C SER A 83 15.94 2.71 -5.51
N ILE A 84 16.14 3.90 -4.93
CA ILE A 84 15.08 4.91 -4.71
C ILE A 84 14.35 5.23 -6.02
N LYS A 85 15.07 5.21 -7.14
CA LYS A 85 14.53 5.46 -8.48
C LYS A 85 13.50 4.41 -8.88
N ASP A 86 13.77 3.13 -8.61
CA ASP A 86 12.83 2.04 -8.93
C ASP A 86 11.55 2.13 -8.09
N MET A 87 11.66 2.53 -6.82
CA MET A 87 10.49 2.81 -5.98
C MET A 87 9.65 3.98 -6.52
N LEU A 88 10.28 5.01 -7.07
CA LEU A 88 9.57 6.16 -7.63
C LEU A 88 8.96 5.87 -8.99
N ASP A 89 9.65 5.08 -9.81
CA ASP A 89 9.09 4.58 -11.08
C ASP A 89 7.87 3.68 -10.82
N LEU A 90 7.91 2.86 -9.76
CA LEU A 90 6.75 2.12 -9.27
C LEU A 90 5.64 3.07 -8.82
N PHE A 91 5.95 4.07 -8.01
CA PHE A 91 4.97 5.04 -7.51
C PHE A 91 4.26 5.78 -8.67
N GLN A 92 5.01 6.25 -9.67
CA GLN A 92 4.44 6.93 -10.84
C GLN A 92 3.54 6.01 -11.69
N LYS A 93 3.83 4.70 -11.73
CA LYS A 93 2.98 3.72 -12.42
C LYS A 93 1.68 3.44 -11.68
N LEU A 94 1.73 3.42 -10.34
CA LEU A 94 0.55 3.15 -9.50
C LEU A 94 -0.32 4.39 -9.32
N LEU A 95 0.28 5.58 -9.28
CA LEU A 95 -0.36 6.87 -9.07
C LEU A 95 0.16 7.87 -10.11
N PRO A 96 -0.30 7.77 -11.37
CA PRO A 96 0.09 8.69 -12.43
C PRO A 96 -0.47 10.10 -12.17
N LEU A 97 0.31 11.11 -12.55
CA LEU A 97 -0.15 12.50 -12.63
C LEU A 97 -0.74 12.76 -14.01
N TYR A 98 -1.83 13.50 -14.04
CA TYR A 98 -2.56 13.82 -15.27
C TYR A 98 -2.45 15.29 -15.60
N SER A 99 -2.34 15.62 -16.89
CA SER A 99 -2.29 17.01 -17.35
C SER A 99 -2.71 17.10 -18.81
N SER A 100 -3.34 18.20 -19.16
CA SER A 100 -3.70 18.57 -20.53
C SER A 100 -3.43 20.06 -20.73
N GLU A 101 -3.32 20.49 -21.99
CA GLU A 101 -3.16 21.91 -22.33
C GLU A 101 -4.30 22.77 -21.78
N ASP A 102 -5.53 22.23 -21.76
CA ASP A 102 -6.70 22.93 -21.22
C ASP A 102 -6.63 23.04 -19.68
N ALA A 103 -6.29 21.96 -18.98
CA ALA A 103 -6.11 21.99 -17.52
C ALA A 103 -5.00 22.99 -17.10
N MET A 104 -3.90 23.04 -17.86
CA MET A 104 -2.75 23.93 -17.59
C MET A 104 -3.03 25.42 -17.81
N ARG A 105 -4.19 25.79 -18.38
CA ARG A 105 -4.65 27.19 -18.46
C ARG A 105 -5.13 27.71 -17.10
N ASN A 106 -5.61 26.84 -16.22
CA ASN A 106 -5.97 27.23 -14.87
C ASN A 106 -4.71 27.44 -14.01
N LEU A 107 -4.63 28.57 -13.32
CA LEU A 107 -3.44 28.97 -12.56
C LEU A 107 -3.19 28.06 -11.35
N ASN A 108 -4.26 27.66 -10.67
CA ASN A 108 -4.22 26.82 -9.48
C ASN A 108 -3.87 25.37 -9.85
N PHE A 109 -4.43 24.83 -10.93
CA PHE A 109 -4.03 23.53 -11.48
C PHE A 109 -2.54 23.52 -11.83
N LYS A 110 -2.07 24.54 -12.58
CA LYS A 110 -0.66 24.65 -12.96
C LYS A 110 0.27 24.75 -11.75
N LYS A 111 -0.15 25.47 -10.70
CA LYS A 111 0.57 25.56 -9.42
C LYS A 111 0.63 24.20 -8.74
N GLY A 112 -0.50 23.53 -8.53
CA GLY A 112 -0.58 22.20 -7.92
C GLY A 112 0.27 21.19 -8.67
N TYR A 113 0.14 21.14 -10.00
CA TYR A 113 0.91 20.24 -10.85
C TYR A 113 2.43 20.46 -10.71
N LYS A 114 2.89 21.71 -10.66
CA LYS A 114 4.31 22.02 -10.42
C LYS A 114 4.77 21.54 -9.04
N LEU A 115 3.93 21.69 -8.01
CA LEU A 115 4.27 21.25 -6.65
C LEU A 115 4.35 19.72 -6.55
N CYS A 116 3.50 18.97 -7.28
CA CYS A 116 3.62 17.51 -7.39
C CYS A 116 5.00 17.08 -7.90
N HIS A 117 5.50 17.73 -8.95
CA HIS A 117 6.85 17.44 -9.48
C HIS A 117 7.94 17.78 -8.45
N GLN A 118 7.79 18.86 -7.69
CA GLN A 118 8.74 19.18 -6.61
C GLN A 118 8.73 18.14 -5.48
N ILE A 119 7.57 17.57 -5.15
CA ILE A 119 7.46 16.45 -4.20
C ILE A 119 8.22 15.23 -4.74
N MET A 120 8.01 14.88 -6.00
CA MET A 120 8.65 13.73 -6.65
C MET A 120 10.17 13.89 -6.77
N ASP A 121 10.64 15.09 -7.13
CA ASP A 121 12.06 15.42 -7.17
C ASP A 121 12.69 15.33 -5.77
N GLY A 122 11.99 15.85 -4.75
CA GLY A 122 12.42 15.76 -3.36
C GLY A 122 12.55 14.32 -2.88
N PHE A 123 11.59 13.45 -3.23
CA PHE A 123 11.72 12.02 -2.95
C PHE A 123 12.89 11.36 -3.69
N SER A 124 13.12 11.73 -4.96
CA SER A 124 14.23 11.20 -5.77
C SER A 124 15.59 11.51 -5.16
N ASN A 125 15.73 12.70 -4.59
CA ASN A 125 16.99 13.19 -4.04
C ASN A 125 17.15 12.87 -2.54
N GLY A 126 16.17 12.22 -1.90
CA GLY A 126 16.17 11.96 -0.46
C GLY A 126 16.08 13.25 0.38
N GLU A 127 15.52 14.31 -0.19
CA GLU A 127 15.38 15.60 0.47
C GLU A 127 14.23 15.58 1.49
N VAL A 128 14.41 16.31 2.59
CA VAL A 128 13.31 16.59 3.51
C VAL A 128 12.41 17.62 2.84
N LEU A 129 11.19 17.20 2.48
CA LEU A 129 10.21 18.10 1.90
C LEU A 129 9.88 19.24 2.88
N ARG A 130 9.63 20.44 2.33
CA ARG A 130 9.12 21.56 3.14
C ARG A 130 7.81 21.14 3.81
N GLY A 131 7.64 21.50 5.09
CA GLY A 131 6.50 21.04 5.90
C GLY A 131 5.12 21.40 5.36
N THR A 132 5.00 22.40 4.48
CA THR A 132 3.74 22.81 3.86
C THR A 132 3.58 22.32 2.42
N LEU A 133 4.56 21.64 1.82
CA LEU A 133 4.54 21.39 0.38
C LEU A 133 3.31 20.57 -0.06
N ILE A 134 2.95 19.54 0.71
CA ILE A 134 1.77 18.70 0.44
C ILE A 134 0.49 19.47 0.68
N THR A 135 0.39 20.26 1.77
CA THR A 135 -0.80 21.08 2.05
C THR A 135 -0.99 22.18 1.00
N ASP A 136 0.10 22.79 0.53
CA ASP A 136 0.07 23.82 -0.51
C ASP A 136 -0.34 23.23 -1.86
N THR A 137 0.06 21.97 -2.13
CA THR A 137 -0.37 21.20 -3.31
C THR A 137 -1.86 20.88 -3.24
N PHE A 138 -2.32 20.39 -2.09
CA PHE A 138 -3.72 20.07 -1.85
C PHE A 138 -4.60 21.31 -2.03
N GLN A 139 -4.23 22.41 -1.38
CA GLN A 139 -4.95 23.68 -1.48
C GLN A 139 -5.04 24.18 -2.93
N ALA A 140 -3.95 24.10 -3.69
CA ALA A 140 -3.96 24.51 -5.10
C ALA A 140 -4.91 23.65 -5.95
N PHE A 141 -5.03 22.36 -5.68
CA PHE A 141 -5.99 21.53 -6.41
C PHE A 141 -7.42 21.69 -5.93
N ILE A 142 -7.67 21.98 -4.64
CA ILE A 142 -9.00 22.34 -4.15
C ILE A 142 -9.50 23.62 -4.84
N GLU A 143 -8.67 24.67 -4.88
CA GLU A 143 -9.00 25.91 -5.58
C GLU A 143 -9.30 25.67 -7.07
N ALA A 144 -8.50 24.82 -7.73
CA ALA A 144 -8.77 24.45 -9.12
C ALA A 144 -10.07 23.63 -9.28
N PHE A 145 -10.39 22.76 -8.32
CA PHE A 145 -11.56 21.89 -8.36
C PHE A 145 -12.86 22.68 -8.21
N GLU A 146 -12.81 23.79 -7.47
CA GLU A 146 -13.91 24.76 -7.35
C GLU A 146 -14.06 25.66 -8.58
N GLU A 147 -12.99 25.87 -9.36
CA GLU A 147 -12.95 26.80 -10.49
C GLU A 147 -13.28 26.16 -11.85
N ILE A 148 -12.94 24.89 -12.06
CA ILE A 148 -13.06 24.23 -13.36
C ILE A 148 -13.57 22.78 -13.24
N GLU A 149 -14.51 22.41 -14.12
CA GLU A 149 -14.95 21.02 -14.29
C GLU A 149 -13.93 20.27 -15.17
N CYS A 150 -12.91 19.70 -14.52
CA CYS A 150 -11.80 19.02 -15.19
C CYS A 150 -11.40 17.77 -14.40
N PRO A 151 -11.63 16.55 -14.93
CA PRO A 151 -11.31 15.31 -14.22
C PRO A 151 -9.83 15.15 -13.85
N GLU A 152 -8.90 15.77 -14.60
CA GLU A 152 -7.48 15.81 -14.24
C GLU A 152 -7.23 16.48 -12.88
N VAL A 153 -8.03 17.49 -12.53
CA VAL A 153 -7.96 18.14 -11.21
C VAL A 153 -8.33 17.14 -10.13
N ALA A 154 -9.46 16.44 -10.30
CA ALA A 154 -9.94 15.41 -9.38
C ALA A 154 -8.89 14.29 -9.20
N ALA A 155 -8.32 13.81 -10.31
CA ALA A 155 -7.30 12.77 -10.30
C ALA A 155 -6.03 13.19 -9.55
N ASN A 156 -5.54 14.41 -9.77
CA ASN A 156 -4.33 14.92 -9.09
C ASN A 156 -4.59 15.34 -7.63
N LEU A 157 -5.82 15.74 -7.31
CA LEU A 157 -6.24 15.96 -5.93
C LEU A 157 -6.22 14.64 -5.16
N MET A 158 -6.76 13.56 -5.75
CA MET A 158 -6.67 12.21 -5.17
C MET A 158 -5.22 11.74 -5.01
N TRP A 159 -4.39 11.99 -6.01
CA TRP A 159 -2.95 11.73 -5.95
C TRP A 159 -2.31 12.39 -4.73
N THR A 160 -2.67 13.65 -4.45
CA THR A 160 -2.14 14.41 -3.31
C THR A 160 -2.57 13.81 -1.98
N ILE A 161 -3.83 13.35 -1.88
CA ILE A 161 -4.34 12.66 -0.69
C ILE A 161 -3.57 11.35 -0.45
N PHE A 162 -3.34 10.54 -1.50
CA PHE A 162 -2.54 9.33 -1.38
C PHE A 162 -1.10 9.62 -0.94
N VAL A 163 -0.45 10.63 -1.52
CA VAL A 163 0.88 11.06 -1.09
C VAL A 163 0.85 11.44 0.39
N TRP A 164 -0.13 12.23 0.82
CA TRP A 164 -0.22 12.63 2.22
C TRP A 164 -0.41 11.42 3.15
N TRP A 165 -1.26 10.47 2.78
CA TRP A 165 -1.43 9.21 3.50
C TRP A 165 -0.11 8.46 3.70
N THR A 166 0.72 8.38 2.65
CA THR A 166 2.04 7.72 2.75
C THR A 166 3.00 8.42 3.72
N GLN A 167 2.76 9.69 4.06
CA GLN A 167 3.59 10.44 5.01
C GLN A 167 3.17 10.23 6.48
N ILE A 168 2.06 9.52 6.73
CA ILE A 168 1.61 9.20 8.09
C ILE A 168 2.38 7.97 8.59
N PHE A 169 3.63 8.22 9.01
CA PHE A 169 4.53 7.21 9.57
C PHE A 169 5.17 7.68 10.89
N ASP A 170 5.78 6.73 11.60
CA ASP A 170 6.61 7.05 12.76
C ASP A 170 7.97 7.60 12.28
N VAL A 171 8.27 8.85 12.64
CA VAL A 171 9.50 9.57 12.24
C VAL A 171 10.77 8.82 12.63
N LYS A 172 10.78 8.12 13.79
CA LYS A 172 11.94 7.33 14.21
C LYS A 172 12.16 6.12 13.29
N GLN A 173 11.07 5.52 12.84
CA GLN A 173 11.09 4.37 11.95
C GLN A 173 11.52 4.78 10.54
N MET A 174 11.03 5.90 10.02
CA MET A 174 11.47 6.45 8.73
C MET A 174 12.94 6.87 8.73
N MET A 175 13.45 7.49 9.81
CA MET A 175 14.89 7.83 9.92
C MET A 175 15.76 6.57 9.95
N SER A 176 15.29 5.49 10.59
CA SER A 176 15.97 4.19 10.56
C SER A 176 15.96 3.56 9.16
N LEU A 177 14.88 3.79 8.39
CA LEU A 177 14.74 3.31 7.02
C LEU A 177 15.64 4.10 6.06
N GLN A 178 15.64 5.43 6.16
CA GLN A 178 16.49 6.32 5.36
C GLN A 178 17.97 6.04 5.57
N SER A 179 18.43 5.88 6.81
CA SER A 179 19.84 5.55 7.10
C SER A 179 20.26 4.19 6.52
N LYS A 180 19.36 3.20 6.50
CA LYS A 180 19.59 1.87 5.91
C LYS A 180 19.54 1.88 4.37
N LEU A 181 18.61 2.63 3.77
CA LEU A 181 18.51 2.87 2.32
C LEU A 181 19.78 3.55 1.78
N LEU A 182 20.25 4.60 2.45
CA LEU A 182 21.49 5.29 2.09
C LEU A 182 22.74 4.39 2.20
N SER A 183 22.68 3.35 3.04
CA SER A 183 23.78 2.38 3.21
C SER A 183 23.81 1.25 2.17
N HIS A 184 22.88 1.21 1.21
CA HIS A 184 22.69 0.10 0.25
C HIS A 184 22.52 -1.28 0.92
N LYS A 185 22.00 -1.30 2.16
CA LYS A 185 21.65 -2.52 2.92
C LYS A 185 20.16 -2.61 3.19
N PHE A 186 19.34 -2.00 2.33
CA PHE A 186 17.90 -2.08 2.49
C PHE A 186 17.42 -3.49 2.13
N ASN A 187 16.81 -4.16 3.09
CA ASN A 187 16.16 -5.44 2.89
C ASN A 187 14.66 -5.27 3.15
N ILE A 188 13.82 -5.94 2.37
CA ILE A 188 12.36 -6.04 2.57
C ILE A 188 12.00 -6.33 4.05
N LYS A 189 12.83 -7.09 4.77
CA LYS A 189 12.72 -7.34 6.21
C LYS A 189 12.66 -6.06 7.07
N ASP A 190 13.39 -5.01 6.71
CA ASP A 190 13.43 -3.76 7.46
C ASP A 190 12.16 -2.91 7.29
N TYR A 191 11.57 -2.94 6.09
CA TYR A 191 10.29 -2.28 5.82
C TYR A 191 9.12 -3.00 6.51
N MET A 192 9.13 -4.33 6.55
CA MET A 192 8.04 -5.11 7.15
C MET A 192 8.01 -5.01 8.69
N LYS A 193 9.17 -4.99 9.37
CA LYS A 193 9.26 -4.78 10.83
C LYS A 193 8.64 -3.47 11.32
N ILE A 194 8.54 -2.47 10.44
CA ILE A 194 7.94 -1.16 10.71
C ILE A 194 6.41 -1.24 10.68
N LYS A 195 5.85 -2.03 9.74
CA LYS A 195 4.40 -2.24 9.63
C LYS A 195 3.84 -3.02 10.83
N ASP A 196 4.62 -3.93 11.40
CA ASP A 196 4.16 -4.78 12.52
C ASP A 196 4.06 -4.04 13.87
N ASN A 197 4.73 -2.88 14.01
CA ASN A 197 4.86 -2.12 15.26
C ASN A 197 4.25 -0.71 15.19
N GLU A 198 3.08 -0.56 14.58
CA GLU A 198 2.37 0.72 14.60
C GLU A 198 1.86 1.09 16.00
N SER A 199 2.32 2.24 16.52
CA SER A 199 1.85 2.80 17.79
C SER A 199 0.38 3.19 17.73
N ASP A 200 -0.33 3.15 18.87
CA ASP A 200 -1.76 3.54 18.91
C ASP A 200 -1.98 5.00 18.50
N LYS A 201 -1.02 5.89 18.79
CA LYS A 201 -1.02 7.28 18.31
C LYS A 201 -0.98 7.38 16.78
N LEU A 202 -0.30 6.45 16.10
CA LEU A 202 -0.27 6.41 14.64
C LEU A 202 -1.60 5.95 14.07
N LYS A 203 -2.22 4.94 14.69
CA LYS A 203 -3.57 4.47 14.31
C LYS A 203 -4.61 5.58 14.45
N GLU A 204 -4.57 6.34 15.55
CA GLU A 204 -5.44 7.49 15.79
C GLU A 204 -5.26 8.57 14.70
N LYS A 205 -4.03 8.89 14.33
CA LYS A 205 -3.75 9.82 13.22
C LYS A 205 -4.29 9.33 11.87
N LYS A 206 -4.13 8.04 11.57
CA LYS A 206 -4.65 7.44 10.34
C LYS A 206 -6.18 7.49 10.31
N HIS A 207 -6.84 7.13 11.41
CA HIS A 207 -8.29 7.22 11.51
C HIS A 207 -8.79 8.66 11.37
N GLY A 208 -8.17 9.62 12.06
CA GLY A 208 -8.48 11.04 11.90
C GLY A 208 -8.31 11.52 10.46
N PHE A 209 -7.23 11.13 9.79
CA PHE A 209 -7.02 11.46 8.38
C PHE A 209 -8.12 10.88 7.48
N VAL A 210 -8.52 9.62 7.65
CA VAL A 210 -9.59 9.05 6.81
C VAL A 210 -10.90 9.82 7.05
N SER A 211 -11.23 10.14 8.29
CA SER A 211 -12.43 10.92 8.63
C SER A 211 -12.39 12.34 8.03
N ASP A 212 -11.25 13.03 8.10
CA ASP A 212 -11.10 14.41 7.61
C ASP A 212 -11.26 14.51 6.08
N PHE A 213 -10.88 13.45 5.35
CA PHE A 213 -10.87 13.44 3.89
C PHE A 213 -12.03 12.66 3.25
N ASP A 214 -12.91 12.01 4.03
CA ASP A 214 -13.94 11.11 3.47
C ASP A 214 -14.90 11.83 2.51
N GLU A 215 -15.35 13.03 2.87
CA GLU A 215 -16.24 13.86 2.05
C GLU A 215 -15.55 14.28 0.74
N VAL A 216 -14.33 14.84 0.84
CA VAL A 216 -13.52 15.27 -0.31
C VAL A 216 -13.21 14.10 -1.24
N ILE A 217 -12.84 12.94 -0.70
CA ILE A 217 -12.60 11.72 -1.50
C ILE A 217 -13.88 11.29 -2.21
N THR A 218 -15.03 11.36 -1.52
CA THR A 218 -16.32 10.99 -2.12
C THR A 218 -16.68 11.91 -3.29
N GLU A 219 -16.44 13.20 -3.19
CA GLU A 219 -16.65 14.16 -4.28
C GLU A 219 -15.72 13.90 -5.46
N ILE A 220 -14.43 13.70 -5.20
CA ILE A 220 -13.44 13.35 -6.23
C ILE A 220 -13.85 12.08 -6.98
N LEU A 221 -14.23 11.03 -6.25
CA LEU A 221 -14.63 9.77 -6.85
C LEU A 221 -15.91 9.92 -7.68
N LYS A 222 -16.89 10.73 -7.23
CA LYS A 222 -18.10 11.04 -8.01
C LYS A 222 -17.76 11.75 -9.32
N GLU A 223 -16.90 12.76 -9.26
CA GLU A 223 -16.45 13.52 -10.43
C GLU A 223 -15.81 12.59 -11.47
N LEU A 224 -14.80 11.81 -11.05
CA LEU A 224 -14.13 10.83 -11.91
C LEU A 224 -15.08 9.75 -12.44
N LYS A 225 -16.03 9.28 -11.61
CA LYS A 225 -16.96 8.22 -11.98
C LYS A 225 -17.97 8.68 -13.03
N SER A 226 -18.30 9.97 -13.04
CA SER A 226 -19.29 10.57 -13.94
C SER A 226 -18.85 10.61 -15.41
N ASP A 227 -17.54 10.72 -15.68
CA ASP A 227 -16.98 10.64 -17.03
C ASP A 227 -16.58 9.19 -17.36
N SER A 228 -17.15 8.65 -18.44
CA SER A 228 -16.83 7.33 -18.98
C SER A 228 -15.34 7.05 -19.17
N LYS A 229 -14.52 8.07 -19.50
CA LYS A 229 -13.07 7.93 -19.70
C LYS A 229 -12.30 7.79 -18.39
N TRP A 230 -12.86 8.30 -17.30
CA TRP A 230 -12.24 8.37 -15.98
C TRP A 230 -12.86 7.39 -14.98
N SER A 231 -13.98 6.77 -15.35
CA SER A 231 -14.72 5.81 -14.54
C SER A 231 -13.86 4.63 -14.07
N ASP A 232 -12.95 4.16 -14.93
CA ASP A 232 -11.98 3.11 -14.58
C ASP A 232 -10.96 3.58 -13.55
N LEU A 233 -10.54 4.84 -13.60
CA LEU A 233 -9.63 5.40 -12.61
C LEU A 233 -10.30 5.52 -11.24
N ALA A 234 -11.58 5.92 -11.20
CA ALA A 234 -12.37 5.95 -9.98
C ALA A 234 -12.46 4.56 -9.33
N ASP A 235 -12.80 3.53 -10.11
CA ASP A 235 -12.87 2.14 -9.62
C ASP A 235 -11.52 1.67 -9.08
N TYR A 236 -10.45 1.97 -9.82
CA TYR A 236 -9.09 1.65 -9.39
C TYR A 236 -8.74 2.34 -8.06
N TYR A 237 -9.03 3.63 -7.91
CA TYR A 237 -8.78 4.36 -6.66
C TYR A 237 -9.59 3.81 -5.49
N ILE A 238 -10.84 3.39 -5.71
CA ILE A 238 -11.63 2.69 -4.69
C ILE A 238 -10.90 1.42 -4.24
N ALA A 239 -10.50 0.55 -5.16
CA ALA A 239 -9.76 -0.66 -4.81
C ALA A 239 -8.42 -0.34 -4.10
N LEU A 240 -7.70 0.67 -4.59
CA LEU A 240 -6.41 1.07 -4.03
C LEU A 240 -6.53 1.60 -2.59
N LYS A 241 -7.59 2.35 -2.26
CA LYS A 241 -7.88 2.76 -0.86
C LYS A 241 -7.89 1.56 0.08
N TYR A 242 -8.62 0.50 -0.31
CA TYR A 242 -8.70 -0.73 0.48
C TYR A 242 -7.36 -1.46 0.55
N VAL A 243 -6.64 -1.58 -0.57
CA VAL A 243 -5.29 -2.18 -0.61
C VAL A 243 -4.34 -1.47 0.36
N LEU A 244 -4.37 -0.14 0.39
CA LEU A 244 -3.51 0.70 1.25
C LEU A 244 -4.05 0.91 2.67
N ALA A 245 -5.15 0.25 3.03
CA ALA A 245 -5.85 0.42 4.30
C ALA A 245 -6.21 1.88 4.63
N MET A 246 -6.47 2.71 3.60
CA MET A 246 -6.97 4.07 3.71
C MET A 246 -8.51 4.07 3.70
N VAL A 247 -9.09 3.32 4.62
CA VAL A 247 -10.53 3.14 4.79
C VAL A 247 -10.88 3.09 6.26
N ASP A 248 -12.03 3.66 6.62
CA ASP A 248 -12.58 3.56 7.96
C ASP A 248 -13.67 2.49 7.94
N SER A 249 -13.33 1.31 8.46
CA SER A 249 -14.22 0.15 8.50
C SER A 249 -13.95 -0.65 9.77
N ASP A 250 -14.93 -1.44 10.18
CA ASP A 250 -14.79 -2.36 11.31
C ASP A 250 -13.86 -3.56 11.03
N LEU A 251 -13.26 -3.62 9.83
CA LEU A 251 -12.38 -4.70 9.41
C LEU A 251 -10.93 -4.45 9.80
N SER A 252 -10.17 -5.53 9.99
CA SER A 252 -8.72 -5.41 10.18
C SER A 252 -8.04 -4.85 8.93
N PRO A 253 -6.84 -4.25 9.04
CA PRO A 253 -6.07 -3.80 7.87
C PRO A 253 -5.83 -4.92 6.84
N GLU A 254 -5.58 -6.15 7.28
CA GLU A 254 -5.36 -7.31 6.41
C GLU A 254 -6.64 -7.69 5.66
N MET A 255 -7.79 -7.65 6.33
CA MET A 255 -9.09 -7.88 5.70
C MET A 255 -9.41 -6.79 4.67
N ASN A 256 -9.14 -5.53 5.00
CA ASN A 256 -9.30 -4.43 4.05
C ASN A 256 -8.40 -4.58 2.82
N SER A 257 -7.12 -4.91 3.02
CA SER A 257 -6.21 -5.18 1.91
C SER A 257 -6.66 -6.36 1.06
N ALA A 258 -7.19 -7.43 1.66
CA ALA A 258 -7.74 -8.58 0.95
C ALA A 258 -8.97 -8.19 0.10
N VAL A 259 -9.90 -7.40 0.65
CA VAL A 259 -11.06 -6.87 -0.09
C VAL A 259 -10.57 -6.03 -1.28
N GLY A 260 -9.66 -5.08 -1.05
CA GLY A 260 -9.11 -4.24 -2.10
C GLY A 260 -8.42 -5.03 -3.20
N MET A 261 -7.67 -6.07 -2.86
CA MET A 261 -7.03 -6.95 -3.84
C MET A 261 -8.06 -7.73 -4.67
N GLN A 262 -9.14 -8.22 -4.07
CA GLN A 262 -10.21 -8.89 -4.82
C GLN A 262 -10.92 -7.92 -5.77
N MET A 263 -11.14 -6.67 -5.35
CA MET A 263 -11.64 -5.62 -6.25
C MET A 263 -10.67 -5.38 -7.41
N MET A 264 -9.37 -5.22 -7.12
CA MET A 264 -8.32 -5.02 -8.11
C MET A 264 -8.30 -6.14 -9.17
N LEU A 265 -8.34 -7.41 -8.72
CA LEU A 265 -8.40 -8.58 -9.59
C LEU A 265 -9.68 -8.58 -10.44
N THR A 266 -10.81 -8.20 -9.86
CA THR A 266 -12.09 -8.15 -10.56
C THR A 266 -12.09 -7.06 -11.63
N PHE A 267 -11.61 -5.86 -11.31
CA PHE A 267 -11.47 -4.76 -12.27
C PHE A 267 -10.50 -5.10 -13.40
N ALA A 268 -9.38 -5.74 -13.08
CA ALA A 268 -8.43 -6.20 -14.10
C ALA A 268 -9.07 -7.23 -15.05
N LYS A 269 -9.87 -8.18 -14.54
CA LYS A 269 -10.57 -9.20 -15.35
C LYS A 269 -11.56 -8.59 -16.34
N ILE A 270 -12.18 -7.46 -16.01
CA ILE A 270 -13.11 -6.74 -16.91
C ILE A 270 -12.42 -5.69 -17.78
N GLY A 271 -11.08 -5.63 -17.76
CA GLY A 271 -10.30 -4.80 -18.67
C GLY A 271 -9.88 -3.43 -18.14
N ASN A 272 -10.04 -3.15 -16.83
CA ASN A 272 -9.60 -1.89 -16.25
C ASN A 272 -8.06 -1.74 -16.39
N PRO A 273 -7.58 -0.70 -17.12
CA PRO A 273 -6.16 -0.57 -17.46
C PRO A 273 -5.28 -0.27 -16.24
N HIS A 274 -5.81 0.47 -15.26
CA HIS A 274 -5.07 0.83 -14.04
C HIS A 274 -4.88 -0.38 -13.13
N ALA A 275 -5.93 -1.19 -12.95
CA ALA A 275 -5.84 -2.43 -12.20
C ALA A 275 -4.91 -3.46 -12.86
N LEU A 276 -4.95 -3.57 -14.19
CA LEU A 276 -3.99 -4.40 -14.94
C LEU A 276 -2.55 -3.93 -14.74
N ASN A 277 -2.31 -2.61 -14.79
CA ASN A 277 -0.99 -2.04 -14.57
C ASN A 277 -0.50 -2.27 -13.13
N PHE A 278 -1.38 -2.12 -12.15
CA PHE A 278 -1.11 -2.44 -10.75
C PHE A 278 -0.64 -3.89 -10.60
N LEU A 279 -1.41 -4.86 -11.12
CA LEU A 279 -1.05 -6.27 -10.99
C LEU A 279 0.25 -6.60 -11.73
N LYS A 280 0.48 -6.04 -12.92
CA LYS A 280 1.76 -6.20 -13.62
C LYS A 280 2.91 -5.63 -12.79
N THR A 281 2.76 -4.45 -12.20
CA THR A 281 3.87 -3.81 -11.49
C THR A 281 4.09 -4.40 -10.09
N SER A 282 3.06 -4.96 -9.47
CA SER A 282 3.13 -5.54 -8.12
C SER A 282 3.32 -7.06 -8.08
N LEU A 283 2.97 -7.79 -9.16
CA LEU A 283 3.03 -9.25 -9.23
C LEU A 283 3.94 -9.79 -10.36
N SER A 284 4.65 -8.93 -11.11
CA SER A 284 5.66 -9.44 -12.05
C SER A 284 6.85 -10.01 -11.28
N PRO A 285 7.40 -11.16 -11.72
CA PRO A 285 8.52 -11.84 -11.07
C PRO A 285 9.82 -11.04 -11.08
#